data_AF-A0A4P6HCM6-F1
#
_entry.id   AF-A0A4P6HCM6-F1
#
_cell.length_a   1.000
_cell.length_b   1.000
_cell.length_c   1.000
_cell.angle_alpha   90.00
_cell.angle_beta   90.00
_cell.angle_gamma   90.00
#
_symmetry.space_group_name_H-M   'P 1'
#
loop_
_entity.id
_entity.type
_entity.pdbx_description
1 polymer ?
#
loop_
_entity_poly.entity_id
_entity_poly.type
_entity_poly.pdbx_seq_one_letter_code
_entity_poly.pdbx_strand_id
1 'polypeptide(L)'
;MRGRAVGHSESGHNHILGSHGVTVMERTHNGMRVLHAILLEPVPLKQSAGAPHQEQTVEPGEYFITNNVEYNPFLEQARRVAD
;
A
#
# COMPACT_ATOMS: atom_id res chain seq x y z
N MET A 1 -13.09 6.51 -13.88
CA MET A 1 -11.64 6.37 -13.57
C MET A 1 -11.31 4.89 -13.44
N ARG A 2 -10.18 4.45 -13.99
CA ARG A 2 -9.64 3.10 -13.77
C ARG A 2 -8.59 3.18 -12.67
N GLY A 3 -8.58 2.22 -11.75
CA GLY A 3 -7.67 2.17 -10.60
C GLY A 3 -7.66 0.77 -10.01
N ARG A 4 -6.62 0.41 -9.26
CA ARG A 4 -6.52 -0.90 -8.61
C ARG A 4 -6.76 -0.74 -7.12
N ALA A 5 -7.60 -1.60 -6.54
CA ALA A 5 -7.71 -1.71 -5.10
C ALA A 5 -6.42 -2.33 -4.55
N VAL A 6 -5.74 -1.62 -3.65
CA VAL A 6 -4.44 -1.99 -3.08
C VAL A 6 -4.47 -2.14 -1.55
N GLY A 7 -5.61 -1.85 -0.92
CA GLY A 7 -5.81 -2.03 0.51
C GLY A 7 -7.29 -1.96 0.87
N HIS A 8 -7.66 -2.47 2.04
CA HIS A 8 -9.04 -2.51 2.54
C HIS A 8 -9.05 -2.05 4.00
N SER A 9 -9.91 -1.10 4.36
CA SER A 9 -10.10 -0.69 5.75
C SER A 9 -10.96 -1.72 6.49
N GLU A 10 -10.78 -1.87 7.80
CA GLU A 10 -11.62 -2.75 8.64
C GLU A 10 -13.13 -2.43 8.54
N SER A 11 -13.45 -1.20 8.13
CA SER A 11 -14.80 -0.69 7.88
C SER A 11 -15.34 -0.93 6.46
N GLY A 12 -14.63 -1.65 5.58
CA GLY A 12 -15.16 -2.05 4.28
C GLY A 12 -14.70 -1.23 3.07
N HIS A 13 -13.84 -0.22 3.23
CA HIS A 13 -13.49 0.71 2.17
C HIS A 13 -12.18 0.34 1.47
N ASN A 14 -12.15 0.42 0.14
CA ASN A 14 -10.96 0.11 -0.63
C ASN A 14 -10.08 1.35 -0.81
N HIS A 15 -8.77 1.19 -0.64
CA HIS A 15 -7.78 2.14 -1.11
C HIS A 15 -7.50 1.84 -2.57
N ILE A 16 -7.66 2.86 -3.42
CA ILE A 16 -7.53 2.76 -4.87
C ILE A 16 -6.30 3.55 -5.29
N LEU A 17 -5.33 2.86 -5.88
CA LEU A 17 -4.19 3.49 -6.56
C LEU A 17 -4.60 3.79 -8.00
N GLY A 18 -4.39 5.04 -8.44
CA GLY A 18 -4.63 5.46 -9.83
C GLY A 18 -3.84 4.59 -10.83
N SER A 19 -4.40 4.37 -12.02
CA SER A 19 -3.80 3.44 -13.00
C SER A 19 -2.87 4.10 -14.04
N HIS A 20 -2.77 5.42 -14.08
CA HIS A 20 -1.86 6.10 -15.02
C HIS A 20 -0.43 6.07 -14.45
N GLY A 21 0.55 5.73 -15.29
CA GLY A 21 1.95 5.63 -14.86
C GLY A 21 2.28 4.48 -13.89
N VAL A 22 1.35 3.56 -13.63
CA VAL A 22 1.53 2.45 -12.67
C VAL A 22 1.58 1.09 -13.36
N THR A 23 2.69 0.37 -13.17
CA THR A 23 2.81 -1.05 -13.52
C THR A 23 2.70 -1.90 -12.26
N VAL A 24 1.74 -2.81 -12.20
CA VAL A 24 1.59 -3.75 -11.08
C VAL A 24 1.81 -5.18 -11.55
N MET A 25 2.68 -5.91 -10.87
CA MET A 25 3.02 -7.30 -11.16
C MET A 25 2.97 -8.12 -9.88
N GLU A 26 2.67 -9.40 -10.01
CA GLU A 26 2.86 -10.33 -8.89
C GLU A 26 4.32 -10.79 -8.81
N ARG A 27 4.84 -10.88 -7.59
CA ARG A 27 6.20 -11.36 -7.29
C ARG A 27 6.19 -12.24 -6.05
N THR A 28 7.21 -13.09 -5.94
CA THR A 28 7.51 -13.81 -4.70
C THR A 28 8.63 -13.07 -3.97
N HIS A 29 8.40 -12.63 -2.74
CA HIS A 29 9.39 -11.98 -1.88
C HIS A 29 9.41 -12.69 -0.53
N ASN A 30 10.58 -13.18 -0.10
CA ASN A 30 10.75 -13.96 1.14
C ASN A 30 9.75 -15.12 1.30
N GLY A 31 9.43 -15.81 0.20
CA GLY A 31 8.47 -16.92 0.18
C GLY A 31 6.99 -16.52 0.14
N MET A 32 6.68 -15.21 0.18
CA MET A 32 5.30 -14.70 0.12
C MET A 32 4.98 -14.12 -1.26
N ARG A 33 3.73 -14.30 -1.72
CA ARG A 33 3.22 -13.64 -2.93
C ARG A 33 2.84 -12.20 -2.58
N VAL A 34 3.42 -11.24 -3.30
CA VAL A 34 3.22 -9.80 -3.10
C VAL A 34 2.88 -9.14 -4.42
N LEU A 35 2.21 -7.99 -4.35
CA LEU A 35 2.04 -7.12 -5.50
C LEU A 35 3.19 -6.11 -5.52
N HIS A 36 3.95 -6.10 -6.61
CA HIS A 36 5.01 -5.12 -6.85
C HIS A 36 4.48 -4.04 -7.82
N ALA A 37 4.41 -2.81 -7.34
CA ALA A 37 4.00 -1.64 -8.11
C ALA A 37 5.20 -0.75 -8.44
N ILE A 38 5.34 -0.38 -9.71
CA ILE A 38 6.31 0.60 -10.19
C ILE A 38 5.54 1.82 -10.66
N LEU A 39 5.80 2.97 -10.04
CA LEU A 39 5.17 4.26 -10.32
C LEU A 39 6.18 5.15 -11.04
N LEU A 40 5.82 5.62 -12.24
CA LEU A 40 6.67 6.53 -13.03
C LEU A 40 6.36 8.01 -12.79
N GLU A 41 5.20 8.30 -12.19
CA GLU A 41 4.70 9.65 -11.89
C GLU A 41 3.98 9.64 -10.54
N PRO A 42 3.77 10.81 -9.89
CA PRO A 42 2.98 10.90 -8.67
C PRO A 42 1.54 10.45 -8.91
N VAL A 43 1.04 9.55 -8.08
CA VAL A 43 -0.29 8.93 -8.24
C VAL A 43 -1.13 9.09 -6.98
N PRO A 44 -2.41 9.50 -7.09
CA PRO A 44 -3.26 9.62 -5.92
C PRO A 44 -3.69 8.25 -5.39
N LEU A 45 -3.65 8.09 -4.07
CA LEU A 45 -4.25 7.02 -3.29
C LEU A 45 -5.53 7.53 -2.64
N LYS A 46 -6.67 6.98 -3.07
CA LYS A 46 -8.01 7.43 -2.65
C LYS A 46 -8.76 6.34 -1.94
N GLN A 47 -9.61 6.70 -0.98
CA GLN A 47 -10.56 5.75 -0.40
C GLN A 47 -11.89 5.75 -1.16
N SER A 48 -12.42 4.55 -1.40
CA SER A 48 -13.79 4.37 -1.87
C SER A 48 -14.77 4.40 -0.69
N ALA A 49 -14.98 5.57 -0.10
CA ALA A 49 -15.91 5.80 1.01
C ALA A 49 -16.86 6.97 0.68
N GLY A 50 -18.05 7.01 1.31
CA GLY A 50 -18.99 8.13 1.14
C GLY A 50 -18.46 9.46 1.69
N ALA A 51 -17.62 9.39 2.73
CA ALA A 51 -16.84 10.51 3.28
C ALA A 51 -15.37 10.04 3.43
N PRO A 52 -14.57 10.07 2.37
CA PRO A 52 -13.17 9.64 2.43
C PRO A 52 -12.35 10.64 3.23
N HIS A 53 -11.30 10.17 3.92
CA HIS A 53 -10.30 11.07 4.46
C HIS A 53 -9.47 11.73 3.34
N GLN A 54 -8.55 12.61 3.73
CA GLN A 54 -7.67 13.33 2.79
C GLN A 54 -6.91 12.35 1.89
N GLU A 55 -6.91 12.64 0.59
CA GLU A 55 -6.14 11.89 -0.41
C GLU A 55 -4.65 12.00 -0.12
N GLN A 56 -3.92 10.91 -0.38
CA GLN A 56 -2.45 10.89 -0.28
C GLN A 56 -1.85 10.79 -1.67
N THR A 57 -0.76 11.51 -1.91
CA THR A 57 0.05 11.35 -3.12
C THR A 57 1.11 10.29 -2.86
N VAL A 58 1.16 9.28 -3.71
CA VAL A 58 2.25 8.31 -3.74
C VAL A 58 3.25 8.75 -4.79
N GLU A 59 4.47 9.06 -4.36
CA GLU A 59 5.54 9.55 -5.24
C GLU A 59 6.06 8.43 -6.16
N PRO A 60 6.74 8.78 -7.28
CA PRO A 60 7.38 7.79 -8.16
C PRO A 60 8.35 6.87 -7.40
N GLY A 61 8.37 5.59 -7.75
CA GLY A 61 9.21 4.59 -7.09
C GLY A 61 8.69 3.17 -7.20
N GLU A 62 9.38 2.25 -6.52
CA GLU A 62 9.03 0.83 -6.41
C GLU A 62 8.38 0.56 -5.05
N TYR A 63 7.21 -0.07 -5.06
CA TYR A 63 6.41 -0.33 -3.86
C TYR A 63 5.96 -1.78 -3.81
N PHE A 64 6.10 -2.41 -2.65
CA PHE A 64 5.47 -3.69 -2.38
C PHE A 64 4.17 -3.48 -1.63
N ILE A 65 3.07 -3.94 -2.22
CA ILE A 65 1.76 -4.00 -1.59
C ILE A 65 1.60 -5.42 -1.06
N THR A 66 1.53 -5.53 0.26
CA THR A 66 1.44 -6.80 0.98
C THR A 66 0.20 -6.81 1.86
N ASN A 67 -0.39 -7.99 2.01
CA ASN A 67 -1.43 -8.33 2.97
C ASN A 67 -0.78 -9.26 4.01
N ASN A 68 -0.79 -8.88 5.30
CA ASN A 68 -0.20 -9.62 6.44
C ASN A 68 1.30 -9.45 6.77
N VAL A 69 1.90 -8.28 6.55
CA VAL A 69 2.97 -7.85 7.48
C VAL A 69 2.32 -6.97 8.53
N GLU A 70 1.98 -7.55 9.67
CA GLU A 70 1.52 -6.77 10.82
C GLU A 70 2.71 -5.96 11.33
N TYR A 71 2.73 -4.66 11.00
CA TYR A 71 3.69 -3.73 11.59
C TYR A 71 3.32 -3.54 13.06
N ASN A 72 4.00 -4.29 13.94
CA ASN A 72 3.86 -4.12 15.38
C ASN A 72 4.92 -3.12 15.88
N PRO A 73 4.55 -1.86 16.16
CA PRO A 73 5.50 -0.81 16.54
C PRO A 73 6.20 -1.11 17.88
N PHE A 74 5.63 -1.99 18.72
CA PHE A 74 6.24 -2.38 19.99
C PHE A 74 7.37 -3.40 19.82
N LEU A 75 7.42 -4.15 18.72
CA LEU A 75 8.52 -5.09 18.46
C LEU A 75 9.85 -4.36 18.21
N GLU A 76 9.83 -3.24 17.48
CA GLU A 76 11.02 -2.42 17.27
C GLU A 76 11.44 -1.66 18.54
N GLN A 77 10.46 -1.27 19.36
CA GLN A 77 10.72 -0.58 20.63
C GLN A 77 11.31 -1.53 21.68
N ALA A 78 10.83 -2.77 21.75
CA ALA A 78 11.38 -3.82 22.63
C ALA A 78 12.85 -4.16 22.28
N ARG A 79 13.22 -4.12 20.99
CA ARG A 79 14.62 -4.30 20.56
C ARG A 79 15.56 -3.20 21.06
N ARG A 80 15.08 -1.96 21.23
CA ARG A 80 15.90 -0.84 21.73
C ARG A 80 16.02 -0.79 23.25
N VAL A 81 15.13 -1.46 23.98
CA VAL A 81 15.13 -1.49 25.45
C VAL A 81 15.95 -2.68 25.98
N ALA A 82 16.20 -3.68 25.14
CA ALA A 82 17.04 -4.84 25.46
C ALA A 82 18.53 -4.64 25.12
N ASP A 83 18.92 -3.47 24.58
CA ASP A 83 20.30 -3.03 24.35
C ASP A 83 20.69 -1.95 25.36
#